data_AF-A0A2B4R998-F1
#
_entry.id   AF-A0A2B4R998-F1
#
_cell.length_a   1.000
_cell.length_b   1.000
_cell.length_c   1.000
_cell.angle_alpha   90.00
_cell.angle_beta   90.00
_cell.angle_gamma   90.00
#
_symmetry.space_group_name_H-M   'P 1'
#
loop_
_entity.id
_entity.type
_entity.pdbx_description
1 polymer ?
#
loop_
_entity_poly.entity_id
_entity_poly.type
_entity_poly.pdbx_seq_one_letter_code
_entity_poly.pdbx_strand_id
1 'polypeptide(L)'
;MGRFSQACKDFGLTMSLKKTNVVGQDVDIPPVITIDNCKLELHIVSEVELGTKKIERYRSSYTDFFKYALKNVKTAVSVTGRFLWYSSSLSVNFKRFKASMKTGTSFGSEKVVFRCGTRKIPEPIGLKLVSIDRVFDDSFFKAFNKQYQCKKLAQLRAHVKKILKEYPSLEGARTSPRDPTVRIPLTWPLGTYGFPMANSGCPNGGFWRTGWRYHETEDNNPSSYWSNPYDLAGHIHKSNMVQKFCIKTKSRTSRYDMPWPEGKYCIFKKEICPADFEEAHIRWDDEDHKNNNKDGGTLPEGSYGRNTYIEYCCRTDGDATEAIRLPTGSPFVLIKGNTHLCQKVDGMVEKSQYFYWDTEDKDPQSRIHGPINAELISNRNIKVHYCYYT
;
A
#
# COMPACT_ATOMS: atom_id res chain seq x y z
N MET A 1 55.73 17.49 -12.11
CA MET A 1 54.73 18.01 -13.07
C MET A 1 54.60 17.01 -14.20
N GLY A 2 53.46 16.33 -14.29
CA GLY A 2 53.26 15.23 -15.25
C GLY A 2 53.20 15.73 -16.69
N ARG A 3 53.69 14.91 -17.63
CA ARG A 3 53.71 15.19 -19.08
C ARG A 3 52.34 15.57 -19.68
N PHE A 4 51.25 15.33 -18.95
CA PHE A 4 49.89 15.71 -19.32
C PHE A 4 49.58 17.21 -19.07
N SER A 5 50.08 17.78 -17.97
CA SER A 5 49.95 19.21 -17.65
C SER A 5 50.68 20.10 -18.66
N GLN A 6 51.82 19.64 -19.18
CA GLN A 6 52.57 20.33 -20.23
C GLN A 6 51.83 20.26 -21.57
N ALA A 7 51.24 19.11 -21.93
CA ALA A 7 50.40 18.98 -23.11
C ALA A 7 49.19 19.93 -23.08
N CYS A 8 48.47 20.03 -21.95
CA CYS A 8 47.34 20.96 -21.82
C CYS A 8 47.73 22.44 -22.00
N LYS A 9 48.93 22.85 -21.55
CA LYS A 9 49.48 24.20 -21.77
C LYS A 9 49.91 24.43 -23.22
N ASP A 10 50.56 23.45 -23.83
CA ASP A 10 51.07 23.53 -25.21
C ASP A 10 49.94 23.57 -26.26
N PHE A 11 48.73 23.09 -25.91
CA PHE A 11 47.53 23.14 -26.75
C PHE A 11 46.65 24.40 -26.55
N GLY A 12 47.09 25.40 -25.78
CA GLY A 12 46.37 26.67 -25.63
C GLY A 12 45.00 26.57 -24.94
N LEU A 13 44.68 25.44 -24.31
CA LEU A 13 43.44 25.24 -23.58
C LEU A 13 43.48 26.02 -22.27
N THR A 14 42.98 27.26 -22.29
CA THR A 14 42.71 28.02 -21.06
C THR A 14 41.43 27.49 -20.44
N MET A 15 41.52 26.46 -19.58
CA MET A 15 40.38 26.03 -18.78
C MET A 15 40.07 27.09 -17.70
N SER A 16 39.22 28.05 -18.05
CA SER A 16 38.56 28.91 -17.09
C SER A 16 37.28 28.23 -16.62
N LEU A 17 37.29 27.77 -15.36
CA LEU A 17 36.12 27.36 -14.59
C LEU A 17 35.00 28.41 -14.68
N LYS A 18 33.75 27.98 -14.91
CA LYS A 18 32.61 28.60 -14.26
C LYS A 18 31.67 27.52 -13.71
N LYS A 19 31.51 27.61 -12.39
CA LYS A 19 30.66 26.83 -11.49
C LYS A 19 29.26 26.63 -12.09
N THR A 20 28.86 25.40 -12.39
CA THR A 20 27.44 25.03 -12.43
C THR A 20 27.21 23.68 -11.77
N ASN A 21 26.64 23.73 -10.56
CA ASN A 21 26.07 22.57 -9.87
C ASN A 21 24.92 22.03 -10.73
N VAL A 22 25.11 20.89 -11.40
CA VAL A 22 24.02 20.15 -12.04
C VAL A 22 24.02 18.73 -11.48
N VAL A 23 22.88 18.39 -10.89
CA VAL A 23 22.71 17.38 -9.85
C VAL A 23 22.38 16.04 -10.49
N GLY A 24 23.19 15.01 -10.21
CA GLY A 24 22.77 13.62 -10.32
C GLY A 24 21.93 13.26 -9.09
N GLN A 25 20.86 12.48 -9.26
CA GLN A 25 20.15 11.90 -8.11
C GLN A 25 21.13 11.04 -7.30
N ASP A 26 21.17 11.28 -5.98
CA ASP A 26 22.02 10.61 -4.97
C ASP A 26 23.54 10.87 -5.06
N VAL A 27 23.96 12.03 -5.59
CA VAL A 27 25.35 12.49 -5.47
C VAL A 27 25.38 13.90 -4.88
N ASP A 28 25.88 14.05 -3.64
CA ASP A 28 25.99 15.35 -2.93
C ASP A 28 26.92 16.34 -3.63
N ILE A 29 27.72 15.87 -4.58
CA ILE A 29 28.71 16.64 -5.34
C ILE A 29 28.62 16.18 -6.80
N PRO A 30 28.53 17.07 -7.81
CA PRO A 30 28.63 16.64 -9.20
C PRO A 30 29.92 15.84 -9.42
N PRO A 31 29.92 14.78 -10.25
CA PRO A 31 31.12 14.00 -10.50
C PRO A 31 32.20 14.91 -11.12
N VAL A 32 33.28 15.10 -10.37
CA VAL A 32 34.43 15.92 -10.75
C VAL A 32 35.59 14.97 -10.97
N ILE A 33 36.09 14.91 -12.20
CA ILE A 33 37.41 14.30 -12.44
C ILE A 33 38.45 15.35 -12.08
N THR A 34 39.34 15.02 -11.14
CA THR A 34 40.47 15.88 -10.77
C THR A 34 41.74 15.31 -11.38
N ILE A 35 42.39 16.06 -12.28
CA ILE A 35 43.70 15.72 -12.85
C ILE A 35 44.63 16.89 -12.55
N ASP A 36 45.71 16.65 -11.81
CA ASP A 36 46.72 17.67 -11.45
C ASP A 36 46.10 18.98 -10.90
N ASN A 37 45.15 18.87 -9.95
CA ASN A 37 44.36 19.99 -9.38
C ASN A 37 43.38 20.71 -10.32
N CYS A 38 43.16 20.23 -11.54
CA CYS A 38 42.14 20.75 -12.46
C CYS A 38 40.89 19.87 -12.45
N LYS A 39 39.73 20.51 -12.23
CA LYS A 39 38.40 19.87 -12.29
C LYS A 39 37.90 19.81 -13.73
N LEU A 40 37.58 18.61 -14.22
CA LEU A 40 37.06 18.37 -15.57
C LEU A 40 35.57 18.01 -15.50
N GLU A 41 34.73 18.76 -16.21
CA GLU A 41 33.30 18.47 -16.35
C GLU A 41 33.06 17.52 -17.54
N LEU A 42 32.29 16.45 -17.32
CA LEU A 42 32.08 15.34 -18.28
C LEU A 42 31.15 15.69 -19.46
N HIS A 43 30.50 16.84 -19.38
CA HIS A 43 29.56 17.34 -20.37
C HIS A 43 29.90 18.77 -20.73
N ILE A 44 29.66 19.12 -21.99
CA ILE A 44 29.81 20.47 -22.48
C ILE A 44 28.43 21.07 -22.60
N VAL A 45 28.24 22.22 -21.98
CA VAL A 45 27.04 23.03 -22.14
C VAL A 45 27.09 23.65 -23.54
N SER A 46 26.25 23.17 -24.45
CA SER A 46 26.16 23.73 -25.80
C SER A 46 25.18 24.88 -25.88
N GLU A 47 24.20 24.92 -24.98
CA GLU A 47 23.14 25.93 -24.95
C GLU A 47 22.66 26.10 -23.51
N VAL A 48 22.41 27.35 -23.12
CA VAL A 48 21.87 27.72 -21.81
C VAL A 48 20.56 28.46 -22.04
N GLU A 49 19.48 27.93 -21.47
CA GLU A 49 18.22 28.64 -21.39
C GLU A 49 18.28 29.55 -20.16
N LEU A 50 18.28 30.88 -20.36
CA LEU A 50 18.28 31.87 -19.29
C LEU A 50 16.87 32.37 -19.01
N GLY A 51 16.49 32.46 -17.75
CA GLY A 51 15.18 32.99 -17.39
C GLY A 51 14.88 32.98 -15.91
N THR A 52 13.59 32.93 -15.60
CA THR A 52 13.07 32.74 -14.24
C THR A 52 12.30 31.43 -14.19
N LYS A 53 12.70 30.51 -13.32
CA LYS A 53 12.03 29.21 -13.13
C LYS A 53 11.49 29.11 -11.72
N LYS A 54 10.24 28.68 -11.63
CA LYS A 54 9.59 28.28 -10.38
C LYS A 54 9.32 26.78 -10.45
N ILE A 55 9.90 26.02 -9.54
CA ILE A 55 9.66 24.58 -9.42
C ILE A 55 8.89 24.36 -8.12
N GLU A 56 7.75 23.68 -8.22
CA GLU A 56 6.99 23.26 -7.07
C GLU A 56 7.17 21.75 -6.89
N ARG A 57 7.72 21.33 -5.76
CA ARG A 57 7.84 19.91 -5.39
C ARG A 57 6.89 19.61 -4.26
N TYR A 58 6.20 18.48 -4.36
CA TYR A 58 5.28 18.00 -3.36
C TYR A 58 5.87 16.76 -2.68
N ARG A 59 5.75 16.69 -1.36
CA ARG A 59 6.14 15.52 -0.57
C ARG A 59 4.92 14.93 0.13
N SER A 60 4.91 13.60 0.19
CA SER A 60 3.85 12.80 0.81
C SER A 60 4.45 11.57 1.48
N SER A 61 3.75 11.04 2.48
CA SER A 61 4.02 9.70 2.98
C SER A 61 3.66 8.64 1.92
N TYR A 62 4.28 7.46 2.03
CA TYR A 62 3.91 6.31 1.20
C TYR A 62 2.44 5.92 1.42
N THR A 63 1.96 5.90 2.66
CA THR A 63 0.57 5.57 2.98
C THR A 63 -0.42 6.51 2.30
N ASP A 64 -0.16 7.82 2.31
CA ASP A 64 -1.07 8.77 1.67
C ASP A 64 -1.02 8.65 0.15
N PHE A 65 0.15 8.35 -0.43
CA PHE A 65 0.26 8.04 -1.85
C PHE A 65 -0.58 6.81 -2.22
N PHE A 66 -0.51 5.74 -1.42
CA PHE A 66 -1.32 4.56 -1.66
C PHE A 66 -2.82 4.82 -1.44
N LYS A 67 -3.22 5.66 -0.49
CA LYS A 67 -4.63 6.09 -0.34
C LYS A 67 -5.11 6.78 -1.60
N TYR A 68 -4.31 7.73 -2.10
CA TYR A 68 -4.61 8.43 -3.34
C TYR A 68 -4.69 7.48 -4.54
N ALA A 69 -3.71 6.57 -4.68
CA ALA A 69 -3.67 5.64 -5.79
C ALA A 69 -4.82 4.64 -5.77
N LEU A 70 -5.21 4.12 -4.59
CA LEU A 70 -6.37 3.25 -4.45
C LEU A 70 -7.68 3.96 -4.81
N LYS A 71 -7.82 5.22 -4.37
CA LYS A 71 -9.04 6.02 -4.63
C LYS A 71 -9.17 6.45 -6.08
N ASN A 72 -8.08 6.87 -6.71
CA ASN A 72 -8.14 7.53 -8.03
C ASN A 72 -7.71 6.62 -9.19
N VAL A 73 -6.88 5.60 -8.93
CA VAL A 73 -6.29 4.73 -9.95
C VAL A 73 -6.16 3.28 -9.44
N LYS A 74 -7.27 2.71 -8.91
CA LYS A 74 -7.32 1.37 -8.28
C LYS A 74 -6.64 0.28 -9.13
N THR A 75 -6.76 0.36 -10.46
CA THR A 75 -6.22 -0.58 -11.46
C THR A 75 -4.70 -0.55 -11.63
N ALA A 76 -4.04 0.51 -11.16
CA ALA A 76 -2.58 0.61 -11.15
C ALA A 76 -1.96 0.03 -9.87
N VAL A 77 -2.77 -0.23 -8.85
CA VAL A 77 -2.33 -0.81 -7.58
C VAL A 77 -2.67 -2.30 -7.56
N SER A 78 -1.71 -3.14 -7.18
CA SER A 78 -1.92 -4.58 -7.07
C SER A 78 -1.34 -5.14 -5.78
N VAL A 79 -1.97 -6.20 -5.27
CA VAL A 79 -1.38 -7.02 -4.21
C VAL A 79 -0.18 -7.76 -4.80
N THR A 80 0.95 -7.69 -4.11
CA THR A 80 2.17 -8.44 -4.42
C THR A 80 2.58 -9.28 -3.21
N GLY A 81 3.53 -10.20 -3.42
CA GLY A 81 3.98 -11.12 -2.40
C GLY A 81 4.66 -10.47 -1.19
N ARG A 82 5.35 -11.31 -0.41
CA ARG A 82 6.02 -10.95 0.83
C ARG A 82 6.88 -9.70 0.69
N PHE A 83 6.74 -8.79 1.66
CA PHE A 83 7.56 -7.59 1.75
C PHE A 83 7.89 -7.30 3.21
N LEU A 84 9.18 -7.10 3.49
CA LEU A 84 9.68 -7.08 4.86
C LEU A 84 9.26 -8.38 5.58
N TRP A 85 8.72 -8.28 6.80
CA TRP A 85 8.21 -9.40 7.58
C TRP A 85 6.72 -9.67 7.35
N TYR A 86 6.05 -8.94 6.45
CA TYR A 86 4.62 -9.10 6.15
C TYR A 86 4.40 -10.07 4.99
N SER A 87 3.32 -10.86 5.07
CA SER A 87 2.99 -11.90 4.09
C SER A 87 2.66 -11.35 2.70
N SER A 88 2.13 -10.14 2.62
CA SER A 88 1.75 -9.47 1.37
C SER A 88 2.01 -7.97 1.41
N SER A 89 2.00 -7.37 0.23
CA SER A 89 2.26 -5.95 0.02
C SER A 89 1.35 -5.36 -1.04
N LEU A 90 1.22 -4.04 -1.04
CA LEU A 90 0.66 -3.29 -2.16
C LEU A 90 1.82 -2.71 -2.98
N SER A 91 1.72 -2.78 -4.30
CA SER A 91 2.67 -2.15 -5.21
C SER A 91 1.94 -1.34 -6.28
N VAL A 92 2.62 -0.33 -6.83
CA VAL A 92 2.07 0.50 -7.90
C VAL A 92 2.80 0.28 -9.21
N ASN A 93 2.06 -0.02 -10.26
CA ASN A 93 2.56 0.03 -11.63
C ASN A 93 2.59 1.48 -12.12
N PHE A 94 3.77 2.12 -12.07
CA PHE A 94 3.89 3.53 -12.44
C PHE A 94 3.60 3.83 -13.91
N LYS A 95 3.76 2.87 -14.81
CA LYS A 95 3.40 3.08 -16.23
C LYS A 95 1.89 3.27 -16.35
N ARG A 96 1.09 2.40 -15.71
CA ARG A 96 -0.37 2.52 -15.66
C ARG A 96 -0.81 3.75 -14.86
N PHE A 97 -0.20 3.95 -13.69
CA PHE A 97 -0.52 5.11 -12.84
C PHE A 97 -0.33 6.42 -13.58
N LYS A 98 0.86 6.65 -14.20
CA LYS A 98 1.14 7.88 -14.96
C LYS A 98 0.21 8.05 -16.17
N ALA A 99 -0.15 6.96 -16.85
CA ALA A 99 -1.08 7.01 -17.99
C ALA A 99 -2.50 7.44 -17.61
N SER A 100 -2.93 7.19 -16.37
CA SER A 100 -4.25 7.60 -15.87
C SER A 100 -4.29 9.02 -15.30
N MET A 101 -3.15 9.70 -15.16
CA MET A 101 -3.07 11.03 -14.56
C MET A 101 -3.30 12.13 -15.59
N LYS A 102 -4.11 13.13 -15.23
CA LYS A 102 -4.30 14.34 -16.03
C LYS A 102 -3.07 15.25 -15.93
N THR A 103 -2.74 15.95 -17.01
CA THR A 103 -1.68 16.98 -16.99
C THR A 103 -1.96 18.01 -15.90
N GLY A 104 -0.94 18.37 -15.12
CA GLY A 104 -1.06 19.32 -14.01
C GLY A 104 -1.55 18.73 -12.69
N THR A 105 -1.84 17.42 -12.62
CA THR A 105 -2.18 16.78 -11.35
C THR A 105 -0.98 16.83 -10.40
N SER A 106 -1.19 17.37 -9.20
CA SER A 106 -0.20 17.41 -8.13
C SER A 106 -0.72 16.63 -6.92
N PHE A 107 0.20 15.99 -6.20
CA PHE A 107 -0.12 15.18 -5.04
C PHE A 107 0.94 15.35 -3.96
N GLY A 108 0.51 15.55 -2.73
CA GLY A 108 1.34 15.71 -1.54
C GLY A 108 0.99 16.97 -0.76
N SER A 109 1.23 16.92 0.55
CA SER A 109 0.85 17.98 1.49
C SER A 109 1.96 19.03 1.66
N GLU A 110 3.21 18.61 1.56
CA GLU A 110 4.36 19.50 1.75
C GLU A 110 4.81 20.08 0.41
N LYS A 111 4.54 21.37 0.19
CA LYS A 111 4.94 22.09 -1.01
C LYS A 111 6.25 22.85 -0.76
N VAL A 112 7.30 22.45 -1.46
CA VAL A 112 8.56 23.21 -1.51
C VAL A 112 8.63 23.94 -2.84
N VAL A 113 8.80 25.26 -2.79
CA VAL A 113 8.91 26.11 -3.97
C VAL A 113 10.36 26.54 -4.14
N PHE A 114 10.99 26.08 -5.21
CA PHE A 114 12.30 26.55 -5.64
C PHE A 114 12.12 27.66 -6.66
N ARG A 115 12.87 28.75 -6.52
CA ARG A 115 12.92 29.84 -7.49
C ARG A 115 14.36 30.03 -7.95
N CYS A 116 14.53 30.20 -9.25
CA CYS A 116 15.83 30.41 -9.90
C CYS A 116 15.67 31.58 -10.87
N GLY A 117 16.58 32.55 -10.79
CA GLY A 117 16.57 33.77 -11.59
C GLY A 117 15.45 34.77 -11.24
N THR A 118 15.61 35.98 -11.77
CA THR A 118 14.61 37.05 -11.75
C THR A 118 14.56 37.74 -13.12
N ARG A 119 13.57 38.60 -13.37
CA ARG A 119 13.51 39.39 -14.62
C ARG A 119 14.74 40.30 -14.82
N LYS A 120 15.36 40.77 -13.73
CA LYS A 120 16.53 41.66 -13.78
C LYS A 120 17.85 40.87 -13.81
N ILE A 121 17.85 39.66 -13.28
CA ILE A 121 19.01 38.78 -13.17
C ILE A 121 18.55 37.38 -13.58
N PRO A 122 18.39 37.09 -14.88
CA PRO A 122 17.98 35.78 -15.34
C PRO A 122 19.10 34.75 -15.06
N GLU A 123 18.71 33.56 -14.62
CA GLU A 123 19.65 32.46 -14.31
C GLU A 123 19.47 31.29 -15.29
N PRO A 124 20.43 30.37 -15.38
CA PRO A 124 20.28 29.12 -16.14
C PRO A 124 19.12 28.27 -15.62
N ILE A 125 18.06 28.13 -16.40
CA ILE A 125 16.84 27.37 -16.07
C ILE A 125 16.72 26.04 -16.84
N GLY A 126 17.53 25.89 -17.89
CA GLY A 126 17.66 24.71 -18.73
C GLY A 126 19.05 24.65 -19.34
N LEU A 127 19.58 23.43 -19.50
CA LEU A 127 20.90 23.20 -20.10
C LEU A 127 20.77 22.14 -21.19
N LYS A 128 21.33 22.42 -22.36
CA LYS A 128 21.53 21.41 -23.39
C LYS A 128 22.98 20.94 -23.30
N LEU A 129 23.13 19.66 -22.99
CA LEU A 129 24.43 19.04 -22.79
C LEU A 129 24.82 18.23 -24.03
N VAL A 130 26.09 18.34 -24.39
CA VAL A 130 26.74 17.52 -25.41
C VAL A 130 27.86 16.74 -24.75
N SER A 131 28.05 15.50 -25.16
CA SER A 131 29.16 14.66 -24.67
C SER A 131 30.51 15.29 -25.03
N ILE A 132 31.43 15.32 -24.07
CA ILE A 132 32.78 15.88 -24.24
C ILE A 132 33.57 15.21 -25.36
N ASP A 133 33.22 13.97 -25.76
CA ASP A 133 33.85 13.31 -26.91
C ASP A 133 33.65 14.07 -28.23
N ARG A 134 32.61 14.91 -28.33
CA ARG A 134 32.32 15.69 -29.55
C ARG A 134 33.32 16.82 -29.80
N VAL A 135 34.09 17.24 -28.80
CA VAL A 135 35.19 18.20 -29.00
C VAL A 135 36.29 17.61 -29.85
N PHE A 136 36.46 16.30 -29.82
CA PHE A 136 37.50 15.61 -30.57
C PHE A 136 37.08 15.27 -32.00
N ASP A 137 36.09 15.98 -32.53
CA ASP A 137 35.70 15.92 -33.93
C ASP A 137 36.43 17.02 -34.71
N ASP A 138 37.01 16.69 -35.86
CA ASP A 138 37.72 17.68 -36.69
C ASP A 138 36.82 18.89 -37.04
N SER A 139 35.51 18.67 -37.16
CA SER A 139 34.54 19.73 -37.43
C SER A 139 34.44 20.76 -36.30
N PHE A 140 34.71 20.38 -35.05
CA PHE A 140 34.70 21.30 -33.90
C PHE A 140 35.83 22.33 -34.00
N PHE A 141 37.00 21.91 -34.45
CA PHE A 141 38.19 22.77 -34.58
C PHE A 141 38.28 23.52 -35.92
N LYS A 142 37.44 23.21 -36.91
CA LYS A 142 37.38 23.97 -38.18
C LYS A 142 37.01 25.45 -37.98
N ALA A 143 36.35 25.79 -36.87
CA ALA A 143 36.05 27.17 -36.49
C ALA A 143 37.25 27.90 -35.85
N PHE A 144 38.36 27.19 -35.56
CA PHE A 144 39.56 27.71 -34.91
C PHE A 144 40.77 27.69 -35.87
N ASN A 145 41.76 28.54 -35.61
CA ASN A 145 42.94 28.69 -36.47
C ASN A 145 43.70 27.36 -36.69
N LYS A 146 44.24 27.13 -37.90
CA LYS A 146 45.02 25.93 -38.28
C LYS A 146 46.16 25.58 -37.31
N GLN A 147 46.67 26.56 -36.56
CA GLN A 147 47.69 26.36 -35.54
C GLN A 147 47.27 25.44 -34.38
N TYR A 148 45.96 25.26 -34.15
CA TYR A 148 45.41 24.41 -33.09
C TYR A 148 45.01 23.00 -33.56
N GLN A 149 45.51 22.55 -34.71
CA GLN A 149 45.24 21.20 -35.23
C GLN A 149 45.84 20.12 -34.31
N CYS A 150 45.00 19.60 -33.42
CA CYS A 150 45.33 18.45 -32.60
C CYS A 150 45.54 17.20 -33.47
N LYS A 151 46.64 16.48 -33.25
CA LYS A 151 46.91 15.20 -33.91
C LYS A 151 46.17 14.07 -33.19
N LYS A 152 45.79 13.01 -33.92
CA LYS A 152 45.18 11.78 -33.39
C LYS A 152 43.82 11.98 -32.69
N LEU A 153 43.03 12.96 -33.13
CA LEU A 153 41.71 13.28 -32.58
C LEU A 153 40.76 12.06 -32.52
N ALA A 154 40.75 11.21 -33.54
CA ALA A 154 39.96 9.98 -33.54
C ALA A 154 40.35 9.00 -32.41
N GLN A 155 41.65 8.87 -32.11
CA GLN A 155 42.14 8.01 -31.03
C GLN A 155 41.80 8.61 -29.66
N LEU A 156 41.97 9.92 -29.49
CA LEU A 156 41.59 10.63 -28.26
C LEU A 156 40.08 10.53 -27.99
N ARG A 157 39.26 10.71 -29.03
CA ARG A 157 37.81 10.52 -28.96
C ARG A 157 37.44 9.12 -28.50
N ALA A 158 38.11 8.08 -29.02
CA ALA A 158 37.89 6.71 -28.62
C ALA A 158 38.25 6.47 -27.14
N HIS A 159 39.37 7.02 -26.67
CA HIS A 159 39.75 6.93 -25.25
C HIS A 159 38.76 7.64 -24.34
N VAL A 160 38.31 8.84 -24.70
CA VAL A 160 37.31 9.58 -23.92
C VAL A 160 35.98 8.84 -23.88
N LYS A 161 35.50 8.30 -25.01
CA LYS A 161 34.30 7.44 -25.03
C LYS A 161 34.43 6.22 -24.11
N LYS A 162 35.61 5.57 -24.10
CA LYS A 162 35.88 4.43 -23.23
C LYS A 162 35.81 4.84 -21.75
N ILE A 163 36.48 5.92 -21.38
CA ILE A 163 36.46 6.45 -20.01
C ILE A 163 35.02 6.82 -19.60
N LEU A 164 34.26 7.54 -20.44
CA LEU A 164 32.87 7.89 -20.16
C LEU A 164 31.97 6.67 -19.93
N LYS A 165 32.26 5.54 -20.60
CA LYS A 165 31.52 4.29 -20.42
C LYS A 165 31.90 3.56 -19.12
N GLU A 166 33.17 3.61 -18.73
CA GLU A 166 33.71 2.92 -17.56
C GLU A 166 33.54 3.73 -16.26
N TYR A 167 33.49 5.06 -16.37
CA TYR A 167 33.46 6.00 -15.26
C TYR A 167 32.35 5.74 -14.23
N PRO A 168 31.08 5.49 -14.62
CA PRO A 168 30.04 5.17 -13.64
C PRO A 168 30.42 3.97 -12.74
N SER A 169 31.00 2.92 -13.33
CA SER A 169 31.43 1.74 -12.57
C SER A 169 32.60 2.05 -11.63
N LEU A 170 33.54 2.92 -12.04
CA LEU A 170 34.69 3.34 -11.23
C LEU A 170 34.27 4.15 -10.00
N GLU A 171 33.26 5.02 -10.14
CA GLU A 171 32.67 5.78 -9.02
C GLU A 171 31.68 4.94 -8.19
N GLY A 172 31.62 3.62 -8.43
CA GLY A 172 30.74 2.73 -7.67
C GLY A 172 29.26 2.85 -8.03
N ALA A 173 28.90 3.43 -9.17
CA ALA A 173 27.52 3.40 -9.69
C ALA A 173 27.20 1.97 -10.15
N ARG A 174 26.57 1.19 -9.25
CA ARG A 174 26.39 -0.26 -9.41
C ARG A 174 25.46 -0.68 -10.55
N THR A 175 24.63 0.21 -11.10
CA THR A 175 23.76 -0.01 -12.27
C THR A 175 23.17 1.31 -12.77
N SER A 176 22.62 1.35 -14.00
CA SER A 176 21.74 2.45 -14.44
C SER A 176 20.65 2.72 -13.41
N PRO A 177 20.29 4.00 -13.13
CA PRO A 177 19.23 4.33 -12.19
C PRO A 177 17.95 3.58 -12.58
N ARG A 178 17.48 2.69 -11.71
CA ARG A 178 16.16 2.08 -11.84
C ARG A 178 15.24 2.76 -10.86
N ASP A 179 14.09 3.22 -11.32
CA ASP A 179 13.05 3.72 -10.44
C ASP A 179 12.76 2.66 -9.36
N PRO A 180 12.86 3.00 -8.07
CA PRO A 180 12.60 2.04 -7.02
C PRO A 180 11.16 1.56 -7.09
N THR A 181 10.94 0.27 -6.84
CA THR A 181 9.57 -0.24 -6.74
C THR A 181 8.90 0.39 -5.53
N VAL A 182 7.83 1.17 -5.76
CA VAL A 182 7.04 1.75 -4.68
C VAL A 182 6.06 0.71 -4.17
N ARG A 183 6.27 0.31 -2.91
CA ARG A 183 5.50 -0.73 -2.23
C ARG A 183 5.38 -0.45 -0.74
N ILE A 184 4.23 -0.82 -0.16
CA ILE A 184 3.98 -0.81 1.29
C ILE A 184 3.50 -2.18 1.73
N PRO A 185 3.75 -2.58 2.99
CA PRO A 185 3.09 -3.73 3.58
C PRO A 185 1.57 -3.63 3.49
N LEU A 186 0.91 -4.75 3.24
CA LEU A 186 -0.54 -4.86 3.38
C LEU A 186 -0.84 -5.28 4.83
N THR A 187 -1.43 -4.38 5.61
CA THR A 187 -1.74 -4.59 7.03
C THR A 187 -3.24 -4.57 7.29
N TRP A 188 -3.63 -5.05 8.47
CA TRP A 188 -5.02 -5.03 8.92
C TRP A 188 -5.50 -3.58 9.10
N PRO A 189 -6.72 -3.22 8.65
CA PRO A 189 -7.16 -1.83 8.61
C PRO A 189 -7.23 -1.12 9.96
N LEU A 190 -7.36 0.21 9.90
CA LEU A 190 -7.54 1.08 11.06
C LEU A 190 -8.83 0.77 11.85
N GLY A 191 -8.81 1.05 13.14
CA GLY A 191 -9.95 0.88 14.05
C GLY A 191 -9.85 -0.35 14.95
N THR A 192 -10.74 -0.40 15.94
CA THR A 192 -10.95 -1.55 16.82
C THR A 192 -12.15 -2.34 16.30
N TYR A 193 -12.03 -3.65 16.21
CA TYR A 193 -13.06 -4.52 15.64
C TYR A 193 -12.72 -5.99 15.90
N GLY A 194 -13.61 -6.90 15.49
CA GLY A 194 -13.33 -8.33 15.53
C GLY A 194 -13.79 -9.12 14.31
N PHE A 195 -13.32 -10.36 14.24
CA PHE A 195 -13.75 -11.36 13.27
C PHE A 195 -14.24 -12.62 13.96
N PRO A 196 -15.14 -13.39 13.32
CA PRO A 196 -15.28 -14.80 13.65
C PRO A 196 -13.94 -15.50 13.48
N MET A 197 -13.58 -16.34 14.45
CA MET A 197 -12.33 -17.10 14.39
C MET A 197 -12.49 -18.24 13.37
N ALA A 198 -11.52 -18.39 12.46
CA ALA A 198 -11.44 -19.56 11.59
C ALA A 198 -10.96 -20.78 12.38
N ASN A 199 -11.20 -22.00 11.87
CA ASN A 199 -10.68 -23.24 12.46
C ASN A 199 -9.14 -23.25 12.61
N SER A 200 -8.43 -22.48 11.77
CA SER A 200 -6.98 -22.25 11.82
C SER A 200 -6.55 -21.21 12.86
N GLY A 201 -7.48 -20.55 13.54
CA GLY A 201 -7.23 -19.55 14.57
C GLY A 201 -7.46 -18.12 14.09
N CYS A 202 -6.84 -17.16 14.80
CA CYS A 202 -6.88 -15.76 14.39
C CYS A 202 -5.94 -15.47 13.23
N PRO A 203 -6.23 -14.43 12.43
CA PRO A 203 -5.34 -14.04 11.36
C PRO A 203 -3.95 -13.67 11.89
N ASN A 204 -2.95 -13.65 11.02
CA ASN A 204 -1.59 -13.30 11.40
C ASN A 204 -1.53 -11.88 11.99
N GLY A 205 -0.95 -11.78 13.19
CA GLY A 205 -0.74 -10.52 13.92
C GLY A 205 -0.68 -10.74 15.42
N GLY A 206 0.43 -10.37 16.08
CA GLY A 206 0.58 -10.54 17.54
C GLY A 206 -0.32 -9.66 18.42
N PHE A 207 -1.27 -8.95 17.82
CA PHE A 207 -2.19 -8.02 18.48
C PHE A 207 -3.62 -8.53 18.60
N TRP A 208 -3.94 -9.69 18.02
CA TRP A 208 -5.26 -10.30 18.18
C TRP A 208 -5.45 -10.82 19.59
N ARG A 209 -6.58 -10.48 20.19
CA ARG A 209 -7.09 -11.08 21.43
C ARG A 209 -8.16 -12.09 21.08
N THR A 210 -8.25 -13.16 21.84
CA THR A 210 -9.25 -14.20 21.64
C THR A 210 -10.36 -14.08 22.67
N GLY A 211 -11.56 -14.45 22.26
CA GLY A 211 -12.70 -14.60 23.15
C GLY A 211 -13.62 -15.69 22.63
N TRP A 212 -14.62 -16.05 23.43
CA TRP A 212 -15.60 -17.05 23.05
C TRP A 212 -16.93 -16.83 23.77
N ARG A 213 -18.01 -17.28 23.13
CA ARG A 213 -19.36 -17.36 23.67
C ARG A 213 -19.90 -18.78 23.45
N TYR A 214 -20.24 -19.46 24.53
CA TYR A 214 -21.02 -20.69 24.51
C TYR A 214 -22.50 -20.31 24.55
N HIS A 215 -23.22 -20.71 23.51
CA HIS A 215 -24.67 -20.62 23.40
C HIS A 215 -25.25 -21.99 23.75
N GLU A 216 -26.02 -22.05 24.83
CA GLU A 216 -27.03 -23.09 25.05
C GLU A 216 -28.31 -22.62 24.35
N THR A 217 -28.73 -23.32 23.29
CA THR A 217 -29.72 -22.79 22.36
C THR A 217 -31.14 -23.25 22.70
N GLU A 218 -31.49 -24.50 22.41
CA GLU A 218 -32.75 -25.15 22.79
C GLU A 218 -32.42 -26.61 23.09
N ASP A 219 -32.95 -27.15 24.19
CA ASP A 219 -32.69 -28.53 24.61
C ASP A 219 -33.82 -29.50 24.23
N ASN A 220 -35.03 -29.01 23.99
CA ASN A 220 -36.20 -29.81 23.62
C ASN A 220 -36.41 -29.78 22.10
N ASN A 221 -36.12 -30.90 21.44
CA ASN A 221 -36.14 -31.04 19.97
C ASN A 221 -35.17 -30.09 19.23
N PRO A 222 -33.89 -30.01 19.64
CA PRO A 222 -32.91 -29.11 19.05
C PRO A 222 -32.75 -29.33 17.54
N SER A 223 -32.85 -28.25 16.80
CA SER A 223 -32.81 -28.24 15.35
C SER A 223 -31.75 -27.32 14.75
N SER A 224 -30.74 -26.87 15.51
CA SER A 224 -29.63 -26.09 14.96
C SER A 224 -28.91 -26.86 13.84
N TYR A 225 -28.56 -26.17 12.75
CA TYR A 225 -27.85 -26.76 11.60
C TYR A 225 -26.90 -25.75 10.95
N TRP A 226 -25.98 -26.23 10.13
CA TRP A 226 -24.90 -25.42 9.57
C TRP A 226 -24.48 -25.90 8.19
N SER A 227 -23.73 -25.08 7.48
CA SER A 227 -23.15 -25.47 6.19
C SER A 227 -22.15 -26.62 6.36
N ASN A 228 -22.07 -27.52 5.39
CA ASN A 228 -21.04 -28.57 5.36
C ASN A 228 -20.14 -28.37 4.11
N PRO A 229 -18.84 -28.05 4.26
CA PRO A 229 -18.10 -27.89 5.52
C PRO A 229 -18.46 -26.61 6.30
N TYR A 230 -18.07 -26.58 7.58
CA TYR A 230 -18.10 -25.41 8.47
C TYR A 230 -16.68 -25.14 8.97
N ASP A 231 -16.07 -24.03 8.53
CA ASP A 231 -14.65 -23.72 8.73
C ASP A 231 -14.40 -22.68 9.83
N LEU A 232 -15.42 -22.32 10.60
CA LEU A 232 -15.28 -21.44 11.77
C LEU A 232 -14.88 -22.27 13.01
N ALA A 233 -14.08 -21.66 13.89
CA ALA A 233 -13.64 -22.29 15.12
C ALA A 233 -14.72 -22.28 16.19
N GLY A 234 -14.84 -23.41 16.89
CA GLY A 234 -15.84 -23.59 17.93
C GLY A 234 -16.37 -25.01 17.94
N HIS A 235 -16.98 -25.39 19.06
CA HIS A 235 -17.82 -26.59 19.09
C HIS A 235 -19.15 -26.27 18.42
N ILE A 236 -19.70 -27.20 17.64
CA ILE A 236 -21.02 -27.08 17.03
C ILE A 236 -21.81 -28.35 17.32
N HIS A 237 -23.04 -28.18 17.79
CA HIS A 237 -24.00 -29.23 18.08
C HIS A 237 -25.41 -28.71 17.77
N LYS A 238 -26.42 -29.59 17.81
CA LYS A 238 -27.81 -29.19 17.55
C LYS A 238 -28.40 -28.31 18.66
N SER A 239 -28.01 -28.55 19.91
CA SER A 239 -28.54 -27.88 21.11
C SER A 239 -27.61 -26.80 21.67
N ASN A 240 -26.35 -26.76 21.22
CA ASN A 240 -25.41 -25.74 21.66
C ASN A 240 -24.25 -25.55 20.68
N MET A 241 -23.59 -24.41 20.81
CA MET A 241 -22.42 -24.10 20.01
C MET A 241 -21.52 -23.06 20.70
N VAL A 242 -20.23 -23.04 20.32
CA VAL A 242 -19.28 -22.03 20.77
C VAL A 242 -18.93 -21.13 19.60
N GLN A 243 -19.27 -19.85 19.68
CA GLN A 243 -18.69 -18.82 18.80
C GLN A 243 -17.32 -18.42 19.36
N LYS A 244 -16.27 -18.44 18.54
CA LYS A 244 -14.95 -17.90 18.90
C LYS A 244 -14.65 -16.62 18.13
N PHE A 245 -13.95 -15.72 18.79
CA PHE A 245 -13.70 -14.35 18.32
C PHE A 245 -12.21 -14.04 18.24
N CYS A 246 -11.85 -13.25 17.23
CA CYS A 246 -10.56 -12.60 17.09
C CYS A 246 -10.74 -11.09 17.14
N ILE A 247 -10.34 -10.45 18.24
CA ILE A 247 -10.59 -9.03 18.51
C ILE A 247 -9.29 -8.24 18.41
N LYS A 248 -9.30 -7.21 17.56
CA LYS A 248 -8.28 -6.17 17.49
C LYS A 248 -8.68 -5.03 18.43
N THR A 249 -7.97 -4.91 19.55
CA THR A 249 -8.23 -3.90 20.59
C THR A 249 -7.39 -2.63 20.45
N LYS A 250 -6.53 -2.55 19.43
CA LYS A 250 -5.72 -1.36 19.15
C LYS A 250 -6.10 -0.80 17.78
N SER A 251 -6.51 0.46 17.75
CA SER A 251 -6.90 1.13 16.50
C SER A 251 -5.80 1.12 15.44
N ARG A 252 -4.55 1.33 15.86
CA ARG A 252 -3.36 1.27 14.99
C ARG A 252 -2.35 0.27 15.55
N THR A 253 -1.90 -0.66 14.70
CA THR A 253 -0.88 -1.67 15.01
C THR A 253 0.34 -1.55 14.10
N SER A 254 0.24 -0.79 13.00
CA SER A 254 1.37 -0.41 12.16
C SER A 254 1.24 1.02 11.62
N ARG A 255 2.37 1.63 11.24
CA ARG A 255 2.37 2.91 10.51
C ARG A 255 1.77 2.80 9.10
N TYR A 256 1.63 1.58 8.59
CA TYR A 256 1.11 1.26 7.27
C TYR A 256 -0.40 1.02 7.24
N ASP A 257 -1.08 1.06 8.40
CA ASP A 257 -2.52 0.78 8.47
C ASP A 257 -3.33 1.75 7.63
N MET A 258 -4.17 1.17 6.78
CA MET A 258 -5.02 1.87 5.82
C MET A 258 -6.48 1.86 6.30
N PRO A 259 -7.32 2.79 5.82
CA PRO A 259 -8.76 2.69 5.98
C PRO A 259 -9.30 1.38 5.39
N TRP A 260 -10.46 0.96 5.87
CA TRP A 260 -11.16 -0.19 5.30
C TRP A 260 -11.60 0.10 3.85
N PRO A 261 -11.49 -0.90 2.97
CA PRO A 261 -11.98 -0.78 1.60
C PRO A 261 -13.51 -0.80 1.53
N GLU A 262 -14.08 -0.07 0.57
CA GLU A 262 -15.51 -0.14 0.20
C GLU A 262 -15.92 -1.57 -0.16
N GLY A 263 -17.14 -1.96 0.19
CA GLY A 263 -17.65 -3.30 -0.10
C GLY A 263 -18.95 -3.65 0.62
N LYS A 264 -19.26 -4.94 0.65
CA LYS A 264 -20.48 -5.51 1.25
C LYS A 264 -20.16 -6.63 2.24
N TYR A 265 -19.80 -6.25 3.45
CA TYR A 265 -19.37 -7.18 4.51
C TYR A 265 -19.50 -6.54 5.89
N CYS A 266 -19.61 -7.36 6.92
CA CYS A 266 -19.67 -6.95 8.31
C CYS A 266 -18.54 -7.57 9.13
N ILE A 267 -18.20 -6.89 10.22
CA ILE A 267 -17.23 -7.28 11.23
C ILE A 267 -17.86 -7.05 12.61
N PHE A 268 -17.31 -7.70 13.63
CA PHE A 268 -17.75 -7.45 15.00
C PHE A 268 -17.35 -6.03 15.42
N LYS A 269 -18.29 -5.29 16.02
CA LYS A 269 -18.00 -4.00 16.62
C LYS A 269 -17.12 -4.20 17.85
N LYS A 270 -16.17 -3.29 18.06
CA LYS A 270 -15.43 -3.17 19.32
C LYS A 270 -15.24 -1.70 19.61
N GLU A 271 -15.88 -1.19 20.66
CA GLU A 271 -15.97 0.24 20.94
C GLU A 271 -16.74 0.98 19.83
N ILE A 272 -16.06 1.72 18.96
CA ILE A 272 -16.68 2.53 17.91
C ILE A 272 -16.41 1.87 16.54
N CYS A 273 -17.42 1.86 15.67
CA CYS A 273 -17.24 1.36 14.32
C CYS A 273 -16.15 2.13 13.56
N PRO A 274 -15.31 1.44 12.75
CA PRO A 274 -14.39 2.11 11.86
C PRO A 274 -15.14 3.07 10.91
N ALA A 275 -14.43 4.06 10.39
CA ALA A 275 -15.00 5.05 9.48
C ALA A 275 -15.75 4.39 8.30
N ASP A 276 -16.88 4.97 7.93
CA ASP A 276 -17.75 4.57 6.82
C ASP A 276 -18.47 3.22 7.00
N PHE A 277 -18.51 2.68 8.23
CA PHE A 277 -19.36 1.53 8.57
C PHE A 277 -20.70 1.98 9.17
N GLU A 278 -21.76 1.26 8.80
CA GLU A 278 -23.07 1.33 9.45
C GLU A 278 -23.15 0.34 10.62
N GLU A 279 -23.88 0.69 11.68
CA GLU A 279 -24.08 -0.20 12.81
C GLU A 279 -25.20 -1.23 12.55
N ALA A 280 -24.99 -2.46 13.01
CA ALA A 280 -25.99 -3.52 13.00
C ALA A 280 -25.92 -4.29 14.32
N HIS A 281 -26.98 -5.02 14.65
CA HIS A 281 -26.98 -5.90 15.83
C HIS A 281 -27.87 -7.12 15.63
N ILE A 282 -27.54 -8.17 16.36
CA ILE A 282 -28.37 -9.37 16.49
C ILE A 282 -28.56 -9.65 17.97
N ARG A 283 -29.82 -9.89 18.36
CA ARG A 283 -30.21 -10.44 19.65
C ARG A 283 -30.68 -11.87 19.44
N TRP A 284 -29.98 -12.82 20.02
CA TRP A 284 -30.44 -14.19 20.22
C TRP A 284 -31.18 -14.27 21.55
N ASP A 285 -32.38 -14.80 21.50
CA ASP A 285 -33.12 -15.25 22.67
C ASP A 285 -32.68 -16.69 22.97
N ASP A 286 -31.63 -16.83 23.77
CA ASP A 286 -31.07 -18.15 24.09
C ASP A 286 -31.94 -18.81 25.18
N GLU A 287 -31.88 -20.15 25.32
CA GLU A 287 -32.74 -20.96 26.21
C GLU A 287 -33.07 -20.30 27.56
N ASP A 288 -34.35 -20.26 27.92
CA ASP A 288 -34.81 -19.65 29.16
C ASP A 288 -34.77 -20.60 30.37
N HIS A 289 -34.78 -21.92 30.16
CA HIS A 289 -34.75 -22.93 31.21
C HIS A 289 -33.39 -23.64 31.32
N LYS A 290 -32.78 -23.65 32.52
CA LYS A 290 -31.43 -24.24 32.75
C LYS A 290 -30.32 -23.67 31.83
N ASN A 291 -30.50 -22.43 31.39
CA ASN A 291 -29.50 -21.67 30.63
C ASN A 291 -28.10 -21.81 31.24
N ASN A 292 -27.17 -22.35 30.46
CA ASN A 292 -25.78 -22.54 30.85
C ASN A 292 -24.84 -21.77 29.91
N ASN A 293 -25.30 -20.63 29.41
CA ASN A 293 -24.50 -19.70 28.64
C ASN A 293 -23.26 -19.26 29.42
N LYS A 294 -22.14 -19.24 28.71
CA LYS A 294 -20.84 -18.83 29.27
C LYS A 294 -20.08 -18.04 28.23
N ASP A 295 -19.21 -17.17 28.68
CA ASP A 295 -18.30 -16.42 27.83
C ASP A 295 -16.96 -16.22 28.53
N GLY A 296 -15.97 -15.83 27.74
CA GLY A 296 -14.66 -15.53 28.27
C GLY A 296 -13.72 -14.90 27.26
N GLY A 297 -12.63 -14.31 27.76
CA GLY A 297 -11.64 -13.61 26.95
C GLY A 297 -12.10 -12.22 26.52
N THR A 298 -11.67 -11.77 25.35
CA THR A 298 -12.05 -10.46 24.80
C THR A 298 -13.20 -10.63 23.81
N LEU A 299 -14.33 -10.01 24.12
CA LEU A 299 -15.56 -10.11 23.34
C LEU A 299 -15.78 -8.89 22.43
N PRO A 300 -16.56 -9.05 21.34
CA PRO A 300 -17.23 -7.96 20.65
C PRO A 300 -18.05 -7.06 21.58
N GLU A 301 -18.47 -5.91 21.08
CA GLU A 301 -19.45 -5.08 21.74
C GLU A 301 -20.80 -5.80 21.80
N GLY A 302 -21.44 -5.78 22.97
CA GLY A 302 -22.67 -6.53 23.18
C GLY A 302 -22.96 -6.86 24.64
N SER A 303 -23.97 -7.69 24.87
CA SER A 303 -24.32 -8.23 26.19
C SER A 303 -24.39 -9.75 26.15
N TYR A 304 -23.69 -10.40 27.06
CA TYR A 304 -23.49 -11.86 27.07
C TYR A 304 -24.10 -12.49 28.34
N GLY A 305 -25.27 -12.01 28.75
CA GLY A 305 -25.96 -12.51 29.93
C GLY A 305 -26.74 -13.80 29.64
N ARG A 306 -27.98 -13.85 30.12
CA ARG A 306 -28.94 -14.91 29.81
C ARG A 306 -29.15 -15.04 28.30
N ASN A 307 -29.42 -13.91 27.64
CA ASN A 307 -29.50 -13.81 26.18
C ASN A 307 -28.21 -13.23 25.61
N THR A 308 -27.98 -13.49 24.33
CA THR A 308 -26.84 -12.94 23.61
C THR A 308 -27.26 -11.79 22.73
N TYR A 309 -26.58 -10.65 22.86
CA TYR A 309 -26.70 -9.51 21.96
C TYR A 309 -25.30 -9.14 21.48
N ILE A 310 -25.10 -9.04 20.18
CA ILE A 310 -23.81 -8.70 19.57
C ILE A 310 -24.01 -7.57 18.57
N GLU A 311 -23.13 -6.59 18.62
CA GLU A 311 -23.09 -5.48 17.67
C GLU A 311 -22.03 -5.68 16.60
N TYR A 312 -22.33 -5.11 15.44
CA TYR A 312 -21.59 -5.26 14.20
C TYR A 312 -21.38 -3.90 13.55
N CYS A 313 -20.31 -3.82 12.77
CA CYS A 313 -20.06 -2.75 11.84
C CYS A 313 -20.15 -3.35 10.44
N CYS A 314 -20.96 -2.78 9.56
CA CYS A 314 -21.13 -3.24 8.19
C CYS A 314 -20.72 -2.18 7.15
N ARG A 315 -20.00 -2.60 6.11
CA ARG A 315 -19.86 -1.87 4.85
C ARG A 315 -20.98 -2.28 3.90
N THR A 316 -21.55 -1.29 3.23
CA THR A 316 -22.66 -1.40 2.28
C THR A 316 -22.41 -0.55 1.02
N ASP A 317 -21.28 0.15 0.97
CA ASP A 317 -20.92 1.24 0.07
C ASP A 317 -20.04 0.78 -1.11
N GLY A 318 -20.15 -0.50 -1.49
CA GLY A 318 -19.46 -1.07 -2.64
C GLY A 318 -20.19 -2.28 -3.21
N ASP A 319 -19.50 -3.05 -4.05
CA ASP A 319 -20.03 -4.29 -4.64
C ASP A 319 -19.27 -5.51 -4.11
N ALA A 320 -19.99 -6.58 -3.78
CA ALA A 320 -19.38 -7.82 -3.30
C ALA A 320 -18.49 -8.50 -4.35
N THR A 321 -18.72 -8.26 -5.64
CA THR A 321 -17.93 -8.80 -6.75
C THR A 321 -16.62 -8.04 -6.98
N GLU A 322 -16.54 -6.80 -6.49
CA GLU A 322 -15.33 -5.98 -6.57
C GLU A 322 -14.33 -6.36 -5.49
N ALA A 323 -13.19 -6.93 -5.88
CA ALA A 323 -12.22 -7.43 -4.92
C ALA A 323 -11.67 -6.33 -3.99
N ILE A 324 -11.72 -6.59 -2.68
CA ILE A 324 -11.09 -5.78 -1.65
C ILE A 324 -9.70 -6.31 -1.32
N ARG A 325 -8.86 -5.46 -0.72
CA ARG A 325 -7.46 -5.80 -0.41
C ARG A 325 -7.26 -5.85 1.09
N LEU A 326 -7.14 -7.07 1.61
CA LEU A 326 -6.86 -7.38 3.01
C LEU A 326 -5.65 -8.31 3.10
N PRO A 327 -4.97 -8.41 4.26
CA PRO A 327 -3.87 -9.34 4.44
C PRO A 327 -4.26 -10.80 4.13
N THR A 328 -3.43 -11.49 3.34
CA THR A 328 -3.71 -12.84 2.81
C THR A 328 -2.84 -13.93 3.43
N GLY A 329 -2.08 -13.62 4.48
CA GLY A 329 -1.10 -14.55 5.06
C GLY A 329 -1.69 -15.69 5.87
N SER A 330 -2.99 -15.65 6.15
CA SER A 330 -3.70 -16.59 7.00
C SER A 330 -5.19 -16.52 6.69
N PRO A 331 -5.95 -17.62 6.85
CA PRO A 331 -7.39 -17.58 6.68
C PRO A 331 -8.07 -16.59 7.62
N PHE A 332 -9.21 -16.06 7.20
CA PHE A 332 -10.05 -15.18 8.01
C PHE A 332 -11.52 -15.31 7.59
N VAL A 333 -12.41 -14.75 8.41
CA VAL A 333 -13.86 -14.79 8.17
C VAL A 333 -14.43 -13.39 8.19
N LEU A 334 -15.26 -13.06 7.20
CA LEU A 334 -16.15 -11.90 7.24
C LEU A 334 -17.60 -12.38 7.33
N ILE A 335 -18.46 -11.52 7.86
CA ILE A 335 -19.90 -11.73 7.85
C ILE A 335 -20.44 -11.02 6.59
N LYS A 336 -21.45 -11.58 5.93
CA LYS A 336 -22.04 -10.92 4.75
C LYS A 336 -22.80 -9.66 5.18
N GLY A 337 -22.69 -8.58 4.40
CA GLY A 337 -23.37 -7.31 4.68
C GLY A 337 -24.28 -6.90 3.52
N ASN A 338 -25.60 -6.94 3.71
CA ASN A 338 -26.60 -6.56 2.71
C ASN A 338 -26.36 -7.14 1.30
N THR A 339 -25.95 -8.42 1.23
CA THR A 339 -25.67 -9.16 -0.01
C THR A 339 -25.69 -10.66 0.22
N HIS A 340 -26.19 -11.45 -0.73
CA HIS A 340 -26.09 -12.92 -0.68
C HIS A 340 -24.73 -13.46 -1.12
N LEU A 341 -23.92 -12.64 -1.81
CA LEU A 341 -22.60 -13.02 -2.31
C LEU A 341 -21.54 -12.83 -1.22
N CYS A 342 -20.44 -13.57 -1.32
CA CYS A 342 -19.26 -13.24 -0.54
C CYS A 342 -18.50 -12.08 -1.16
N GLN A 343 -18.04 -11.15 -0.32
CA GLN A 343 -17.14 -10.08 -0.74
C GLN A 343 -15.87 -10.70 -1.33
N LYS A 344 -15.52 -10.41 -2.58
CA LYS A 344 -14.27 -10.85 -3.19
C LYS A 344 -13.08 -10.21 -2.47
N VAL A 345 -12.03 -10.99 -2.24
CA VAL A 345 -10.76 -10.52 -1.64
C VAL A 345 -9.63 -10.87 -2.60
N ASP A 346 -8.82 -9.89 -2.99
CA ASP A 346 -7.70 -10.07 -3.90
C ASP A 346 -6.73 -11.13 -3.35
N GLY A 347 -6.55 -12.21 -4.11
CA GLY A 347 -5.60 -13.28 -3.79
C GLY A 347 -6.08 -14.31 -2.76
N MET A 348 -7.37 -14.34 -2.43
CA MET A 348 -7.98 -15.37 -1.57
C MET A 348 -9.12 -16.07 -2.31
N VAL A 349 -9.40 -17.32 -1.95
CA VAL A 349 -10.61 -18.04 -2.38
C VAL A 349 -11.65 -17.96 -1.27
N GLU A 350 -12.88 -17.60 -1.61
CA GLU A 350 -13.98 -17.51 -0.64
C GLU A 350 -14.92 -18.72 -0.66
N LYS A 351 -15.39 -19.12 0.53
CA LYS A 351 -16.45 -20.12 0.71
C LYS A 351 -17.60 -19.50 1.51
N SER A 352 -18.79 -19.56 0.95
CA SER A 352 -20.01 -19.16 1.64
C SER A 352 -20.40 -20.22 2.67
N GLN A 353 -20.55 -19.82 3.92
CA GLN A 353 -20.94 -20.69 5.04
C GLN A 353 -22.05 -20.04 5.85
N TYR A 354 -22.74 -20.83 6.66
CA TYR A 354 -23.77 -20.30 7.56
C TYR A 354 -23.89 -21.18 8.80
N PHE A 355 -24.47 -20.59 9.84
CA PHE A 355 -24.98 -21.31 11.00
C PHE A 355 -26.41 -20.85 11.28
N TYR A 356 -27.26 -21.79 11.62
CA TYR A 356 -28.65 -21.59 12.03
C TYR A 356 -28.76 -21.97 13.50
N TRP A 357 -29.18 -21.00 14.32
CA TRP A 357 -29.49 -21.16 15.73
C TRP A 357 -30.98 -21.46 15.88
N ASP A 358 -31.26 -22.59 16.52
CA ASP A 358 -32.57 -22.87 17.09
C ASP A 358 -32.66 -22.20 18.45
N THR A 359 -33.24 -21.00 18.47
CA THR A 359 -33.41 -20.14 19.64
C THR A 359 -34.65 -20.55 20.45
N GLU A 360 -34.86 -19.94 21.62
CA GLU A 360 -35.99 -20.26 22.51
C GLU A 360 -37.34 -20.34 21.78
N ASP A 361 -38.05 -21.45 22.00
CA ASP A 361 -39.32 -21.70 21.31
C ASP A 361 -40.53 -21.02 21.99
N LYS A 362 -40.44 -20.65 23.27
CA LYS A 362 -41.52 -20.03 24.05
C LYS A 362 -41.33 -18.51 24.16
N ASP A 363 -42.31 -17.77 23.62
CA ASP A 363 -42.27 -16.29 23.54
C ASP A 363 -40.98 -15.74 22.90
N PRO A 364 -40.63 -16.16 21.68
CA PRO A 364 -39.35 -15.83 21.09
C PRO A 364 -39.18 -14.31 20.91
N GLN A 365 -38.03 -13.79 21.34
CA GLN A 365 -37.69 -12.37 21.31
C GLN A 365 -36.46 -12.04 20.45
N SER A 366 -35.98 -13.00 19.66
CA SER A 366 -34.84 -12.84 18.74
C SER A 366 -35.07 -11.69 17.72
N ARG A 367 -34.06 -10.84 17.52
CA ARG A 367 -34.15 -9.62 16.68
C ARG A 367 -32.89 -9.42 15.86
N ILE A 368 -33.06 -8.87 14.66
CA ILE A 368 -31.98 -8.48 13.75
C ILE A 368 -32.24 -7.03 13.33
N HIS A 369 -31.20 -6.20 13.34
CA HIS A 369 -31.26 -4.81 12.89
C HIS A 369 -30.00 -4.43 12.10
N GLY A 370 -30.18 -3.54 11.13
CA GLY A 370 -29.10 -3.02 10.30
C GLY A 370 -28.71 -3.96 9.16
N PRO A 371 -27.68 -3.60 8.38
CA PRO A 371 -27.36 -4.25 7.11
C PRO A 371 -26.56 -5.57 7.26
N ILE A 372 -26.66 -6.27 8.39
CA ILE A 372 -26.08 -7.60 8.54
C ILE A 372 -26.90 -8.61 7.74
N ASN A 373 -26.25 -9.48 6.97
CA ASN A 373 -26.96 -10.56 6.30
C ASN A 373 -27.17 -11.73 7.27
N ALA A 374 -28.27 -11.60 8.00
CA ALA A 374 -28.83 -12.64 8.84
C ALA A 374 -30.35 -12.69 8.63
N GLU A 375 -30.93 -13.87 8.79
CA GLU A 375 -32.34 -14.14 8.55
C GLU A 375 -33.04 -14.48 9.87
N LEU A 376 -34.22 -13.88 10.11
CA LEU A 376 -35.18 -14.35 11.10
C LEU A 376 -36.11 -15.36 10.40
N ILE A 377 -36.02 -16.61 10.82
CA ILE A 377 -36.77 -17.74 10.26
C ILE A 377 -37.96 -18.06 11.20
N SER A 378 -38.78 -19.05 10.87
CA SER A 378 -39.87 -19.53 11.72
C SER A 378 -39.43 -19.68 13.18
N ASN A 379 -40.33 -19.30 14.10
CA ASN A 379 -40.07 -19.18 15.54
C ASN A 379 -38.98 -18.18 15.94
N ARG A 380 -38.65 -17.24 15.03
CA ARG A 380 -37.58 -16.24 15.19
C ARG A 380 -36.19 -16.83 15.40
N ASN A 381 -35.99 -18.05 14.95
CA ASN A 381 -34.68 -18.66 14.79
C ASN A 381 -33.80 -17.81 13.89
N ILE A 382 -32.49 -17.80 14.16
CA ILE A 382 -31.56 -16.90 13.51
C ILE A 382 -30.61 -17.70 12.62
N LYS A 383 -30.44 -17.25 11.37
CA LYS A 383 -29.39 -17.76 10.48
C LYS A 383 -28.44 -16.65 10.08
N VAL A 384 -27.15 -16.82 10.37
CA VAL A 384 -26.11 -15.85 9.99
C VAL A 384 -25.22 -16.41 8.89
N HIS A 385 -24.92 -15.58 7.90
CA HIS A 385 -24.11 -15.96 6.75
C HIS A 385 -22.69 -15.39 6.82
N TYR A 386 -21.72 -16.28 6.61
CA TYR A 386 -20.29 -16.03 6.67
C TYR A 386 -19.62 -16.25 5.34
N CYS A 387 -18.44 -15.66 5.20
CA CYS A 387 -17.51 -15.88 4.11
C CYS A 387 -16.16 -16.23 4.70
N TYR A 388 -15.74 -17.48 4.48
CA TYR A 388 -14.43 -17.97 4.88
C TYR A 388 -13.44 -17.78 3.73
N TYR A 389 -12.28 -17.18 4.02
CA TYR A 389 -11.25 -16.84 3.02
C TYR A 389 -9.98 -17.62 3.28
N THR A 390 -9.43 -18.27 2.25
CA THR A 390 -8.19 -19.07 2.31
C THR A 390 -7.23 -18.79 1.18
#